data_AF-A0A534RL88-F1
#
_entry.id   AF-A0A534RL88-F1
#
_cell.length_a   1.000
_cell.length_b   1.000
_cell.length_c   1.000
_cell.angle_alpha   90.00
_cell.angle_beta   90.00
_cell.angle_gamma   90.00
#
_symmetry.space_group_name_H-M   'P 1'
#
loop_
_entity.id
_entity.type
_entity.pdbx_description
1 polymer ?
#
loop_
_entity_poly.entity_id
_entity_poly.type
_entity_poly.pdbx_seq_one_letter_code
_entity_poly.pdbx_strand_id
1 'polypeptide(L)' 'MGNILVFAEHQKGKFPKSTLVALQAGKEAASKLGGDCLVAVLGSGLDAPAQEAARYGVAKVIAVDDPA' A
#
# COMPACT_ATOMS: atom_id res chain seq x y z
N MET A 1 4.61 -6.66 -18.81
CA MET A 1 3.72 -6.72 -17.63
C MET A 1 4.43 -5.99 -16.50
N GLY A 2 3.90 -4.84 -16.07
CA GLY A 2 4.56 -3.96 -15.10
C GLY A 2 3.75 -3.86 -13.83
N ASN A 3 4.29 -4.37 -12.71
CA ASN A 3 3.67 -4.21 -11.41
C ASN A 3 3.93 -2.81 -10.86
N ILE A 4 2.97 -2.27 -10.11
CA ILE A 4 3.09 -0.98 -9.43
C ILE A 4 3.26 -1.24 -7.94
N LEU A 5 4.28 -0.63 -7.33
CA LEU A 5 4.46 -0.62 -5.90
C LEU A 5 4.11 0.77 -5.35
N VAL A 6 3.12 0.84 -4.46
CA VAL A 6 2.76 2.06 -3.74
C VAL A 6 3.35 2.02 -2.35
N PHE A 7 4.12 3.03 -1.99
CA PHE A 7 4.51 3.27 -0.60
C PHE A 7 3.34 3.90 0.16
N ALA A 8 2.81 3.19 1.15
CA ALA A 8 1.69 3.65 1.97
C ALA A 8 2.21 4.30 3.26
N GLU A 9 2.52 5.60 3.16
CA GLU A 9 2.81 6.42 4.34
C GLU A 9 1.65 6.33 5.33
N HIS A 10 1.96 6.13 6.61
CA HIS A 10 0.99 6.23 7.69
C HIS A 10 1.53 7.04 8.85
N GLN A 11 0.63 7.64 9.61
CA GLN A 11 0.95 8.31 10.87
C GLN A 11 0.11 7.69 11.97
N LYS A 12 0.77 7.11 12.98
CA LYS A 12 0.11 6.40 14.09
C LYS A 12 -0.89 5.32 13.58
N GLY A 13 -0.47 4.55 12.59
CA GLY A 13 -1.29 3.49 11.97
C GLY A 13 -2.45 3.97 11.10
N LYS A 14 -2.55 5.27 10.79
CA LYS A 14 -3.61 5.84 9.94
C LYS A 14 -3.04 6.37 8.63
N PHE A 15 -3.73 6.09 7.54
CA PHE A 15 -3.35 6.59 6.22
C PHE A 15 -3.86 8.03 6.01
N PRO A 16 -2.98 8.98 5.68
CA PRO A 16 -3.40 10.28 5.20
C PRO A 16 -4.09 10.15 3.84
N LYS A 17 -4.87 11.17 3.47
CA LYS A 17 -5.60 11.19 2.18
C LYS A 17 -4.67 11.02 0.97
N SER A 18 -3.45 11.56 1.04
CA SER A 18 -2.41 11.40 0.00
C SER A 18 -2.12 9.93 -0.28
N THR A 19 -1.94 9.12 0.76
CA THR A 19 -1.74 7.66 0.64
C THR A 19 -2.91 7.00 -0.08
N LEU A 20 -4.15 7.35 0.28
CA LEU A 20 -5.34 6.77 -0.35
C LEU A 20 -5.45 7.13 -1.84
N VAL A 21 -5.11 8.37 -2.21
CA VAL A 21 -5.04 8.78 -3.62
C VAL A 21 -3.94 8.02 -4.37
N ALA A 22 -2.78 7.83 -3.74
CA ALA A 22 -1.68 7.05 -4.33
C ALA A 22 -2.06 5.58 -4.54
N LEU A 23 -2.77 4.96 -3.60
CA LEU A 23 -3.31 3.60 -3.75
C LEU A 23 -4.24 3.48 -4.96
N GLN A 24 -5.15 4.44 -5.12
CA GLN A 24 -6.07 4.45 -6.27
C GLN A 24 -5.33 4.66 -7.59
N ALA A 25 -4.41 5.63 -7.64
CA ALA A 25 -3.60 5.89 -8.83
C ALA A 25 -2.72 4.67 -9.20
N GLY A 26 -2.17 3.97 -8.21
CA GLY A 26 -1.40 2.76 -8.41
C GLY A 26 -2.22 1.62 -9.01
N LYS A 27 -3.46 1.42 -8.55
CA LYS A 27 -4.39 0.44 -9.13
C LYS A 27 -4.73 0.77 -10.59
N GLU A 28 -5.01 2.03 -10.89
CA GLU A 28 -5.30 2.48 -12.27
C GLU A 28 -4.09 2.30 -13.19
N ALA A 29 -2.89 2.61 -12.71
CA ALA A 29 -1.65 2.41 -13.45
C ALA A 29 -1.37 0.92 -13.70
N ALA A 30 -1.51 0.07 -12.67
CA ALA A 30 -1.31 -1.37 -12.79
C ALA A 30 -2.27 -2.00 -13.81
N SER A 31 -3.55 -1.61 -13.78
CA SER A 31 -4.57 -2.04 -14.74
C SER A 31 -4.17 -1.71 -16.19
N LYS A 32 -3.65 -0.50 -16.45
CA LYS A 32 -3.18 -0.08 -17.78
C LYS A 32 -1.94 -0.84 -18.26
N LEU A 33 -1.09 -1.29 -17.33
CA LEU A 33 0.14 -2.04 -17.62
C LEU A 33 -0.07 -3.57 -17.65
N GLY A 34 -1.32 -4.00 -17.40
CA GLY A 34 -1.69 -5.41 -17.27
C GLY A 34 -1.00 -6.11 -16.10
N GLY A 35 -0.61 -5.38 -15.05
CA GLY A 35 0.06 -5.92 -13.86
C GLY A 35 -0.75 -5.72 -12.59
N ASP A 36 -0.12 -6.01 -11.45
CA ASP A 36 -0.72 -5.92 -10.14
C ASP A 36 -0.29 -4.64 -9.39
N CYS A 37 -1.19 -4.14 -8.53
CA CYS A 37 -0.86 -3.09 -7.56
C CYS A 37 -0.50 -3.73 -6.22
N LEU A 38 0.75 -3.56 -5.81
CA LEU A 38 1.30 -3.94 -4.51
C LEU A 38 1.44 -2.70 -3.63
N VAL A 39 1.39 -2.91 -2.32
CA VAL A 39 1.53 -1.84 -1.33
C VAL A 39 2.61 -2.21 -0.32
N ALA A 40 3.51 -1.29 -0.03
CA ALA A 40 4.45 -1.40 1.08
C ALA A 40 4.02 -0.49 2.24
N VAL A 41 3.91 -1.06 3.44
CA VAL A 41 3.69 -0.35 4.70
C VAL A 41 4.95 -0.55 5.54
N LEU A 42 5.55 0.53 6.06
CA LEU A 42 6.83 0.51 6.77
C LEU A 42 6.67 1.15 8.15
N GLY A 43 7.33 0.58 9.16
CA GLY A 43 7.30 1.07 10.54
C GLY A 43 7.28 -0.09 11.53
N SER A 44 6.82 0.17 12.76
CA SER A 44 6.73 -0.87 13.80
C SER A 44 5.27 -1.13 14.21
N GLY A 45 4.93 -2.40 14.43
CA GLY A 45 3.59 -2.81 14.87
C GLY A 45 2.56 -2.66 13.76
N LEU A 46 2.84 -3.28 12.61
CA LEU A 46 2.14 -3.00 11.36
C LEU A 46 0.90 -3.87 11.09
N ASP A 47 0.49 -4.74 12.02
CA ASP A 47 -0.68 -5.61 11.82
C ASP A 47 -1.94 -4.83 11.44
N ALA A 48 -2.26 -3.77 12.19
CA ALA A 48 -3.44 -2.95 11.95
C ALA A 48 -3.36 -2.15 10.61
N PRO A 49 -2.30 -1.37 10.33
CA PRO A 49 -2.21 -0.65 9.06
C PRO A 49 -2.09 -1.58 7.86
N ALA A 50 -1.44 -2.75 7.97
CA ALA A 50 -1.39 -3.72 6.88
C ALA A 50 -2.77 -4.32 6.55
N GLN A 51 -3.57 -4.66 7.57
CA GLN A 51 -4.95 -5.10 7.39
C GLN A 51 -5.82 -4.01 6.76
N GLU A 52 -5.66 -2.76 7.18
CA GLU A 52 -6.39 -1.63 6.58
C GLU A 52 -5.99 -1.44 5.11
N ALA A 53 -4.69 -1.54 4.79
CA ALA A 53 -4.20 -1.44 3.40
C ALA A 53 -4.83 -2.51 2.48
N ALA A 54 -4.98 -3.74 2.99
CA ALA A 54 -5.58 -4.85 2.24
C ALA A 54 -7.06 -4.57 1.84
N ARG A 55 -7.80 -3.78 2.63
CA ARG A 55 -9.19 -3.43 2.34
C ARG A 55 -9.37 -2.55 1.11
N TYR A 56 -8.30 -1.93 0.60
CA TYR A 56 -8.36 -1.09 -0.60
C TYR A 56 -8.25 -1.86 -1.92
N GLY A 57 -8.26 -3.20 -1.88
CA GLY A 57 -8.31 -4.07 -3.08
C GLY A 57 -6.98 -4.13 -3.82
N VAL A 58 -5.87 -4.15 -3.08
CA VAL A 58 -4.52 -4.32 -3.63
C VAL A 58 -4.17 -5.80 -3.70
N ALA A 59 -3.31 -6.20 -4.64
CA ALA A 59 -2.98 -7.60 -4.87
C ALA A 59 -2.13 -8.19 -3.73
N LYS A 60 -1.25 -7.36 -3.14
CA LYS A 60 -0.37 -7.78 -2.04
C LYS A 60 -0.01 -6.60 -1.15
N VAL A 61 -0.06 -6.81 0.16
CA VAL A 61 0.51 -5.91 1.16
C VAL A 61 1.84 -6.49 1.63
N ILE A 62 2.87 -5.65 1.62
CA ILE A 62 4.22 -5.92 2.10
C ILE A 62 4.39 -5.10 3.37
N ALA A 63 4.25 -5.76 4.53
CA ALA A 63 4.55 -5.15 5.81
C ALA A 63 6.05 -5.29 6.09
N VAL A 64 6.74 -4.16 6.18
CA VAL A 64 8.14 -4.08 6.59
C VAL A 64 8.13 -3.63 8.05
N ASP A 65 7.91 -4.59 8.95
CA ASP A 65 7.81 -4.36 10.39
C ASP A 65 9.20 -4.38 11.01
N ASP A 66 9.74 -3.20 11.30
CA ASP A 66 11.04 -3.01 11.93
C ASP A 66 11.05 -1.71 12.75
N PRO A 67 11.60 -1.71 13.97
CA PRO A 67 11.68 -0.51 14.81
C PRO A 67 12.85 0.45 14.47
N ALA A 68 13.75 0.10 13.56
CA ALA A 68 15.06 0.76 13.36
C ALA A 68 15.10 1.83 12.26
#